data_AF-A0AAD9FUG1-F1
#
_entry.id   AF-A0AAD9FUG1-F1
#
_cell.length_a   1.000
_cell.length_b   1.000
_cell.length_c   1.000
_cell.angle_alpha   90.00
_cell.angle_beta   90.00
_cell.angle_gamma   90.00
#
_symmetry.space_group_name_H-M   'P 1'
#
loop_
_entity.id
_entity.type
_entity.pdbx_description
1 polymer ?
#
loop_
_entity_poly.entity_id
_entity_poly.type
_entity_poly.pdbx_seq_one_letter_code
_entity_poly.pdbx_strand_id
1 'polypeptide(L)'
;MTRYLLSDASVLLDKPLVSGAAISTAGQWAVYGGTSPSGSRRACYRCMWPRVVGDGGGRCDEIGVWGPVVGLVGVAMAGEALRLVLGSEERQQSLHLYHMGGDPLVRTVKIRPPSVKCIACGPNRTIDKLEDYDYETFCSGPTSGDGFVGGTDRISAKEFAQSIGEAQGEGKERKSIIVDTRPPVEYEICSLPNTINIPFDKILKDPTQIPNADETIFICRRGNDSLLAARALRASLEERGQQGEVKDVMGGLVAWARDVDPDFPVY
;
A
#
# COMPACT_ATOMS: atom_id res chain seq x y z
N MET A 1 3.02 2.04 -2.05
CA MET A 1 2.72 3.47 -1.77
C MET A 1 3.81 4.42 -2.26
N THR A 2 4.93 4.56 -1.55
CA THR A 2 5.94 5.63 -1.75
C THR A 2 6.44 5.79 -3.19
N ARG A 3 6.63 4.68 -3.92
CA ARG A 3 7.14 4.72 -5.30
C ARG A 3 6.17 5.40 -6.29
N TYR A 4 4.87 5.19 -6.13
CA TYR A 4 3.85 5.84 -6.95
C TYR A 4 3.81 7.34 -6.66
N LEU A 5 3.78 7.70 -5.37
CA LEU A 5 3.80 9.10 -4.94
C LEU A 5 5.02 9.86 -5.47
N LEU A 6 6.23 9.29 -5.31
CA LEU A 6 7.46 9.91 -5.83
C LEU A 6 7.47 10.02 -7.35
N SER A 7 6.95 9.01 -8.06
CA SER A 7 6.85 9.05 -9.52
C SER A 7 5.89 10.14 -9.98
N ASP A 8 4.74 10.28 -9.33
CA ASP A 8 3.74 11.28 -9.69
C ASP A 8 4.28 12.69 -9.38
N ALA A 9 4.97 12.87 -8.25
CA ALA A 9 5.67 14.11 -7.91
C ALA A 9 6.76 14.47 -8.95
N SER A 10 7.54 13.48 -9.39
CA SER A 10 8.56 13.62 -10.43
C SER A 10 7.99 14.11 -11.76
N VAL A 11 6.81 13.62 -12.13
CA VAL A 11 6.10 14.09 -13.34
C VAL A 11 5.62 15.52 -13.19
N LEU A 12 5.02 15.88 -12.05
CA LEU A 12 4.47 17.22 -11.81
C LEU A 12 5.56 18.30 -11.73
N LEU A 13 6.72 17.96 -11.17
CA LEU A 13 7.85 18.88 -11.00
C LEU A 13 8.83 18.88 -12.19
N ASP A 14 8.57 18.05 -13.21
CA ASP A 14 9.48 17.79 -14.33
C ASP A 14 10.92 17.45 -13.87
N LYS A 15 11.03 16.60 -12.84
CA LYS A 15 12.32 16.13 -12.30
C LYS A 15 12.50 14.65 -12.58
N PRO A 16 13.65 14.20 -13.11
CA PRO A 16 13.88 12.77 -13.27
C PRO A 16 13.93 12.07 -11.91
N LEU A 17 13.34 10.88 -11.83
CA LEU A 17 13.35 10.01 -10.66
C LEU A 17 14.16 8.76 -10.95
N VAL A 18 15.29 8.59 -10.27
CA VAL A 18 15.99 7.30 -10.24
C VAL A 18 15.32 6.42 -9.20
N SER A 19 14.84 5.25 -9.62
CA SER A 19 14.09 4.33 -8.76
C SER A 19 14.66 2.92 -8.88
N GLY A 20 14.86 2.26 -7.74
CA GLY A 20 15.31 0.87 -7.66
C GLY A 20 14.47 0.03 -6.71
N ALA A 21 14.51 -1.28 -6.87
CA ALA A 21 13.85 -2.25 -6.00
C ALA A 21 14.71 -3.50 -5.88
N ALA A 22 14.59 -4.22 -4.76
CA ALA A 22 15.22 -5.51 -4.58
C ALA A 22 14.34 -6.39 -3.69
N ILE A 23 14.31 -7.69 -3.99
CA ILE A 23 13.65 -8.71 -3.18
C ILE A 23 14.33 -10.06 -3.42
N SER A 24 14.53 -10.85 -2.36
CA SER A 24 15.26 -12.12 -2.45
C SER A 24 16.60 -11.94 -3.19
N THR A 25 16.76 -12.63 -4.31
CA THR A 25 17.93 -12.62 -5.19
C THR A 25 17.78 -11.70 -6.41
N ALA A 26 16.69 -10.93 -6.52
CA ALA A 26 16.38 -10.10 -7.68
C ALA A 26 16.43 -8.61 -7.34
N GLY A 27 16.91 -7.81 -8.29
CA GLY A 27 16.98 -6.36 -8.21
C GLY A 27 16.54 -5.71 -9.52
N GLN A 28 16.14 -4.45 -9.46
CA GLN A 28 15.88 -3.65 -10.64
C GLN A 28 16.15 -2.17 -10.40
N TRP A 29 16.49 -1.43 -11.45
CA TRP A 29 16.57 0.03 -11.43
C TRP A 29 16.25 0.63 -12.80
N ALA A 30 15.77 1.87 -12.76
CA ALA A 30 15.50 2.68 -13.95
C ALA A 30 15.35 4.16 -13.58
N VAL A 31 15.43 5.02 -14.59
CA VAL A 31 15.08 6.45 -14.49
C VAL A 31 13.67 6.63 -15.04
N TYR A 32 12.80 7.32 -14.30
CA TYR A 32 11.42 7.64 -14.68
C TYR A 32 11.16 9.15 -14.66
N GLY A 33 10.13 9.57 -15.40
CA GLY A 33 9.63 10.94 -15.32
C GLY A 33 10.64 12.03 -15.76
N GLY A 34 10.19 13.27 -15.67
CA GLY A 34 10.92 14.42 -16.21
C GLY A 34 11.13 14.39 -17.73
N THR A 35 11.83 15.41 -18.21
CA THR A 35 12.22 15.58 -19.61
C THR A 35 13.72 15.34 -19.77
N SER A 36 14.13 14.69 -20.86
CA SER A 36 15.55 14.55 -21.21
C SER A 36 16.14 15.87 -21.71
N PRO A 37 17.47 16.08 -21.67
CA PRO A 37 18.12 17.22 -22.33
C PRO A 37 17.79 17.30 -23.83
N SER A 38 17.43 16.18 -24.47
CA SER A 38 16.96 16.15 -25.86
C SER A 38 15.49 16.58 -26.04
N GLY A 39 14.83 17.05 -24.97
CA GLY A 39 13.43 17.51 -24.99
C GLY A 39 12.39 16.40 -24.99
N SER A 40 12.78 15.14 -24.84
CA SER A 40 11.85 13.99 -24.86
C SER A 40 11.38 13.64 -23.45
N ARG A 41 10.07 13.50 -23.25
CA ARG A 41 9.52 13.09 -21.94
C ARG A 41 9.79 11.60 -21.68
N ARG A 42 10.25 11.27 -20.48
CA ARG A 42 10.39 9.86 -20.04
C ARG A 42 9.06 9.32 -19.56
N ALA A 43 8.84 8.02 -19.74
CA ALA A 43 7.70 7.34 -19.16
C ALA A 43 7.80 7.38 -17.62
N CYS A 44 6.67 7.63 -16.96
CA CYS A 44 6.59 7.55 -15.50
C CYS A 44 6.43 6.11 -15.03
N TYR A 45 6.50 5.88 -13.72
CA TYR A 45 6.34 4.54 -13.15
C TYR A 45 4.99 3.90 -13.53
N ARG A 46 3.90 4.67 -13.53
CA ARG A 46 2.56 4.19 -13.92
C ARG A 46 2.42 3.80 -15.38
N CYS A 47 3.31 4.25 -16.26
CA CYS A 47 3.31 3.77 -17.65
C CYS A 47 3.72 2.30 -17.74
N MET A 48 4.59 1.86 -16.83
CA MET A 48 5.06 0.48 -16.73
C MET A 48 4.17 -0.36 -15.82
N TRP A 49 3.74 0.21 -14.69
CA TRP A 49 2.88 -0.45 -13.71
C TRP A 49 1.63 0.40 -13.40
N PRO A 50 0.62 0.42 -14.29
CA PRO A 50 -0.55 1.30 -14.17
C PRO A 50 -1.40 1.06 -12.91
N ARG A 51 -1.41 -0.17 -12.43
CA ARG A 51 -2.09 -0.62 -11.21
C ARG A 51 -1.09 -1.36 -10.34
N VAL A 52 -1.37 -1.41 -9.04
CA VAL A 52 -0.67 -2.36 -8.17
C VAL A 52 -1.07 -3.76 -8.62
N VAL A 53 -0.09 -4.49 -9.14
CA VAL A 53 -0.24 -5.92 -9.37
C VAL A 53 -0.23 -6.57 -7.98
N GLY A 54 -1.20 -7.44 -7.70
CA GLY A 54 -1.33 -8.13 -6.41
C GLY A 54 -0.02 -8.79 -5.96
N ASP A 55 0.04 -9.11 -4.67
CA ASP A 55 1.16 -9.56 -3.83
C ASP A 55 2.09 -10.69 -4.31
N GLY A 56 2.03 -11.12 -5.58
CA GLY A 56 2.79 -12.26 -6.12
C GLY A 56 4.32 -12.15 -6.05
N GLY A 57 4.87 -11.06 -5.50
CA GLY A 57 6.29 -10.89 -5.19
C GLY A 57 6.68 -11.10 -3.73
N GLY A 58 5.72 -11.27 -2.81
CA GLY A 58 5.91 -11.26 -1.35
C GLY A 58 6.57 -9.99 -0.81
N ARG A 59 6.63 -9.86 0.52
CA ARG A 59 7.28 -8.70 1.15
C ARG A 59 8.73 -9.02 1.52
N CYS A 60 9.58 -7.99 1.60
CA CYS A 60 11.00 -8.18 1.95
C CYS A 60 11.20 -8.67 3.40
N ASP A 61 10.27 -8.38 4.31
CA ASP A 61 10.25 -8.88 5.68
C ASP A 61 9.86 -10.36 5.77
N GLU A 62 9.12 -10.87 4.78
CA GLU A 62 8.73 -12.29 4.68
C GLU A 62 9.76 -13.13 3.91
N ILE A 63 10.21 -12.65 2.75
CA ILE A 63 11.09 -13.39 1.84
C ILE A 63 12.58 -13.14 2.12
N GLY A 64 12.90 -12.00 2.74
CA GLY A 64 14.27 -11.52 2.88
C GLY A 64 14.84 -10.93 1.59
N VAL A 65 16.01 -10.32 1.71
CA VAL A 65 16.77 -9.77 0.57
C VAL A 65 18.26 -9.88 0.83
N TRP A 66 19.01 -10.29 -0.18
CA TRP A 66 20.47 -10.42 -0.06
C TRP A 66 21.13 -9.04 -0.10
N GLY A 67 21.98 -8.74 0.90
CA GLY A 67 22.73 -7.49 0.98
C GLY A 67 23.45 -7.09 -0.32
N PRO A 68 24.17 -8.01 -1.00
CA PRO A 68 24.79 -7.72 -2.29
C PRO A 68 23.82 -7.25 -3.38
N VAL A 69 22.58 -7.77 -3.40
CA VAL A 69 21.55 -7.37 -4.38
C VAL A 69 21.17 -5.90 -4.16
N VAL A 70 20.86 -5.53 -2.92
CA VAL A 70 20.47 -4.14 -2.58
C VAL A 70 21.65 -3.19 -2.79
N GLY A 71 22.86 -3.61 -2.42
CA GLY A 71 24.08 -2.84 -2.63
C GLY A 71 24.34 -2.55 -4.11
N LEU A 72 24.22 -3.56 -4.98
CA LEU A 72 24.39 -3.39 -6.42
C LEU A 72 23.33 -2.45 -7.01
N VAL A 73 22.06 -2.62 -6.63
CA VAL A 73 20.98 -1.72 -7.06
C VAL A 73 21.27 -0.28 -6.64
N GLY A 74 21.71 -0.06 -5.40
CA GLY A 74 22.06 1.28 -4.89
C GLY A 74 23.20 1.93 -5.67
N VAL A 75 24.29 1.20 -5.93
CA VAL A 75 25.42 1.69 -6.73
C VAL A 75 24.98 2.02 -8.16
N ALA A 76 24.15 1.17 -8.77
CA ALA A 76 23.64 1.41 -10.11
C ALA A 76 22.74 2.66 -10.18
N MET A 77 21.87 2.87 -9.19
CA MET A 77 21.07 4.08 -9.07
C MET A 77 21.94 5.35 -8.93
N ALA A 78 23.01 5.29 -8.14
CA ALA A 78 23.95 6.41 -8.02
C ALA A 78 24.63 6.72 -9.37
N GLY A 79 24.98 5.69 -10.14
CA GLY A 79 25.50 5.84 -11.49
C GLY A 79 24.53 6.57 -12.42
N GLU A 80 23.25 6.19 -12.43
CA GLU A 80 22.22 6.88 -13.22
C GLU A 80 22.04 8.34 -12.78
N ALA A 81 22.06 8.62 -11.47
CA ALA A 81 22.00 9.99 -10.96
C ALA A 81 23.18 10.84 -11.45
N LEU A 82 24.41 10.30 -11.42
CA LEU A 82 25.59 10.98 -11.96
C LEU A 82 25.44 11.24 -13.46
N ARG A 83 24.98 10.26 -14.24
CA ARG A 83 24.75 10.43 -15.69
C ARG A 83 23.75 11.54 -15.99
N LEU A 84 22.67 11.64 -15.21
CA LEU A 84 21.67 12.70 -15.34
C LEU A 84 22.28 14.08 -15.05
N VAL A 85 23.04 14.22 -13.96
CA VAL A 85 23.69 15.49 -13.58
C VAL A 85 24.72 15.92 -14.63
N LEU A 86 25.47 14.98 -15.18
CA LEU A 86 26.48 15.23 -16.22
C LEU A 86 25.87 15.42 -17.63
N GLY A 87 24.56 15.22 -17.80
CA GLY A 87 23.90 15.28 -19.11
C GLY A 87 24.28 14.14 -20.06
N SER A 88 24.84 13.03 -19.53
CA SER A 88 25.34 11.87 -20.28
C SER A 88 24.39 10.66 -20.19
N GLU A 89 23.09 10.92 -20.09
CA GLU A 89 22.08 9.86 -20.04
C GLU A 89 21.87 9.16 -21.39
N GLU A 90 21.26 7.98 -21.36
CA GLU A 90 20.89 7.27 -22.58
C GLU A 90 19.73 7.95 -23.29
N ARG A 91 19.80 7.99 -24.63
CA ARG A 91 18.70 8.51 -25.46
C ARG A 91 17.42 7.67 -25.34
N GLN A 92 17.56 6.39 -24.97
CA GLN A 92 16.46 5.46 -24.79
C GLN A 92 16.37 5.05 -23.32
N GLN A 93 15.20 5.28 -22.72
CA GLN A 93 14.92 4.85 -21.35
C GLN A 93 14.91 3.32 -21.25
N SER A 94 15.57 2.78 -20.22
CA SER A 94 15.74 1.35 -20.00
C SER A 94 15.42 0.95 -18.57
N LEU A 95 14.90 -0.27 -18.39
CA LEU A 95 14.75 -0.98 -17.13
C LEU A 95 15.82 -2.05 -17.05
N HIS A 96 16.63 -2.02 -16.01
CA HIS A 96 17.63 -3.03 -15.75
C HIS A 96 17.12 -4.00 -14.70
N LEU A 97 17.24 -5.30 -14.99
CA LEU A 97 16.81 -6.41 -14.14
C LEU A 97 18.05 -7.21 -13.78
N TYR A 98 18.38 -7.25 -12.50
CA TYR A 98 19.48 -8.02 -11.95
C TYR A 98 18.96 -9.28 -11.26
N HIS A 99 19.63 -10.41 -11.48
CA HIS A 99 19.35 -11.64 -10.74
C HIS A 99 20.65 -12.27 -10.28
N MET A 100 20.78 -12.47 -8.97
CA MET A 100 21.92 -13.14 -8.36
C MET A 100 21.87 -14.62 -8.74
N GLY A 101 22.81 -15.05 -9.58
CA GLY A 101 22.84 -16.39 -10.18
C GLY A 101 22.23 -16.46 -11.58
N GLY A 102 21.73 -15.34 -12.12
CA GLY A 102 21.28 -15.26 -13.51
C GLY A 102 22.44 -15.22 -14.50
N ASP A 103 22.22 -15.79 -15.69
CA ASP A 103 23.07 -15.62 -16.86
C ASP A 103 22.22 -15.04 -18.02
N PRO A 104 22.50 -13.81 -18.49
CA PRO A 104 23.42 -12.83 -17.90
C PRO A 104 22.91 -12.32 -16.54
N LEU A 105 23.82 -11.82 -15.70
CA LEU A 105 23.50 -11.25 -14.39
C LEU A 105 22.55 -10.06 -14.46
N VAL A 106 22.67 -9.23 -15.51
CA VAL A 106 21.82 -8.08 -15.77
C VAL A 106 21.18 -8.20 -17.14
N ARG A 107 19.86 -8.08 -17.19
CA ARG A 107 19.06 -7.99 -18.41
C ARG A 107 18.51 -6.58 -18.53
N THR A 108 18.63 -5.98 -19.71
CA THR A 108 18.13 -4.62 -19.97
C THR A 108 16.94 -4.67 -20.91
N VAL A 109 15.83 -4.05 -20.50
CA VAL A 109 14.58 -3.97 -21.26
C VAL A 109 14.30 -2.51 -21.60
N LYS A 110 14.07 -2.20 -22.87
CA LYS A 110 13.71 -0.84 -23.29
C LYS A 110 12.31 -0.48 -22.79
N ILE A 111 12.20 0.67 -22.13
CA ILE A 111 10.92 1.22 -21.71
C ILE A 111 10.27 1.95 -22.89
N ARG A 112 8.97 1.72 -23.10
CA ARG A 112 8.19 2.41 -24.14
C ARG A 112 8.04 3.90 -23.79
N PRO A 113 7.83 4.78 -24.78
CA PRO A 113 7.50 6.18 -24.53
C PRO A 113 6.26 6.35 -23.61
N PRO A 114 6.04 7.54 -23.04
CA PRO A 114 4.87 7.83 -22.21
C PRO A 114 3.57 7.37 -22.84
N SER A 115 2.75 6.64 -22.08
CA SER A 115 1.44 6.18 -22.55
C SER A 115 0.45 7.35 -22.60
N VAL A 116 -0.26 7.48 -23.72
CA VAL A 116 -1.35 8.47 -23.89
C VAL A 116 -2.53 8.23 -22.94
N LYS A 117 -2.65 7.02 -22.38
CA LYS A 117 -3.70 6.65 -21.42
C LYS A 117 -3.24 6.78 -19.96
N CYS A 118 -2.04 7.27 -19.69
CA CYS A 118 -1.52 7.34 -18.34
C CYS A 118 -2.18 8.46 -17.55
N ILE A 119 -2.78 8.11 -16.40
CA ILE A 119 -3.47 9.07 -15.52
C ILE A 119 -2.54 10.09 -14.83
N ALA A 120 -1.23 9.86 -14.85
CA ALA A 120 -0.24 10.77 -14.27
C ALA A 120 0.49 11.61 -15.32
N CYS A 121 0.99 10.99 -16.39
CA CYS A 121 1.84 11.68 -17.36
C CYS A 121 1.24 11.83 -18.77
N GLY A 122 0.06 11.27 -19.02
CA GLY A 122 -0.64 11.39 -20.30
C GLY A 122 -1.20 12.79 -20.56
N PRO A 123 -1.70 13.07 -21.77
CA PRO A 123 -2.30 14.36 -22.12
C PRO A 123 -3.56 14.69 -21.29
N ASN A 124 -4.35 13.68 -20.95
CA ASN A 124 -5.55 13.79 -20.12
C ASN A 124 -5.29 13.23 -18.71
N ARG A 125 -4.20 13.67 -18.08
CA ARG A 125 -3.88 13.24 -16.71
C ARG A 125 -4.97 13.70 -15.73
N THR A 126 -5.20 12.91 -14.69
CA THR A 126 -6.16 13.21 -13.61
C THR A 126 -5.46 13.47 -12.28
N ILE A 127 -4.18 13.14 -12.18
CA ILE A 127 -3.34 13.44 -11.01
C ILE A 127 -2.66 14.79 -11.27
N ASP A 128 -3.28 15.87 -10.79
CA ASP A 128 -2.74 17.23 -10.88
C ASP A 128 -2.16 17.73 -9.55
N LYS A 129 -2.73 17.29 -8.42
CA LYS A 129 -2.20 17.51 -7.07
C LYS A 129 -2.03 16.17 -6.37
N LEU A 130 -0.96 16.05 -5.60
CA LEU A 130 -0.65 14.81 -4.89
C LEU A 130 -1.63 14.55 -3.74
N GLU A 131 -2.10 15.62 -3.08
CA GLU A 131 -3.03 15.56 -1.95
C GLU A 131 -4.42 15.01 -2.33
N ASP A 132 -4.84 15.25 -3.57
CA ASP A 132 -6.17 14.87 -4.05
C ASP A 132 -6.26 13.36 -4.39
N TYR A 133 -5.12 12.67 -4.50
CA TYR A 133 -5.08 11.26 -4.88
C TYR A 133 -4.87 10.36 -3.68
N ASP A 134 -5.81 9.43 -3.46
CA ASP A 134 -5.72 8.45 -2.38
C ASP A 134 -4.74 7.31 -2.71
N TYR A 135 -3.45 7.54 -2.41
CA TYR A 135 -2.39 6.56 -2.58
C TYR A 135 -2.51 5.36 -1.64
N GLU A 136 -3.17 5.52 -0.49
CA GLU A 136 -3.34 4.44 0.48
C GLU A 136 -4.33 3.43 -0.07
N THR A 137 -5.53 3.88 -0.46
CA THR A 137 -6.54 3.02 -1.09
C THR A 137 -6.02 2.40 -2.40
N PHE A 138 -5.30 3.18 -3.23
CA PHE A 138 -4.72 2.65 -4.46
C PHE A 138 -3.67 1.55 -4.20
N CYS A 139 -2.83 1.71 -3.17
CA CYS A 139 -1.76 0.76 -2.88
C CYS A 139 -2.17 -0.45 -2.05
N SER A 140 -3.29 -0.36 -1.34
CA SER A 140 -3.92 -1.49 -0.64
C SER A 140 -4.52 -2.53 -1.60
N GLY A 141 -4.49 -2.25 -2.92
CA GLY A 141 -4.77 -3.19 -3.99
C GLY A 141 -6.24 -3.60 -4.14
N PRO A 142 -6.68 -3.92 -5.37
CA PRO A 142 -7.88 -4.70 -5.58
C PRO A 142 -7.55 -6.17 -5.28
N THR A 143 -8.18 -6.74 -4.25
CA THR A 143 -8.39 -8.19 -4.20
C THR A 143 -9.31 -8.53 -5.37
N SER A 144 -8.81 -9.34 -6.30
CA SER A 144 -9.54 -10.07 -7.35
C SER A 144 -11.02 -9.69 -7.61
N GLY A 145 -11.31 -9.21 -8.81
CA GLY A 145 -12.66 -9.21 -9.39
C GLY A 145 -13.48 -7.95 -9.14
N ASP A 146 -13.79 -7.27 -10.26
CA ASP A 146 -14.94 -6.40 -10.46
C ASP A 146 -15.11 -5.15 -9.57
N GLY A 147 -14.94 -4.00 -10.23
CA GLY A 147 -15.68 -2.79 -9.88
C GLY A 147 -15.10 -1.96 -8.75
N PHE A 148 -14.99 -0.66 -9.04
CA PHE A 148 -15.30 0.36 -8.05
C PHE A 148 -16.71 0.06 -7.51
N VAL A 149 -16.80 -0.68 -6.41
CA VAL A 149 -17.92 -0.59 -5.49
C VAL A 149 -17.31 0.00 -4.23
N GLY A 150 -17.70 1.23 -3.88
CA GLY A 150 -17.52 1.72 -2.54
C GLY A 150 -18.27 0.77 -1.63
N GLY A 151 -17.56 -0.22 -1.07
CA GLY A 151 -18.16 -1.17 -0.15
C GLY A 151 -18.60 -0.39 1.08
N THR A 152 -19.85 -0.60 1.48
CA THR A 152 -20.46 -0.17 2.75
C THR A 152 -19.72 -0.69 3.99
N ASP A 153 -18.67 -1.47 3.79
CA ASP A 153 -17.98 -2.24 4.82
C ASP A 153 -16.76 -1.49 5.38
N ARG A 154 -16.53 -0.23 4.96
CA ARG A 154 -15.58 0.66 5.61
C ARG A 154 -16.33 1.80 6.28
N ILE A 155 -16.03 2.04 7.55
CA ILE A 155 -16.66 3.11 8.33
C ILE A 155 -15.62 4.16 8.70
N SER A 156 -16.05 5.41 8.74
CA SER A 156 -15.24 6.53 9.24
C SER A 156 -15.03 6.42 10.75
N ALA A 157 -14.02 7.12 11.27
CA ALA A 157 -13.79 7.20 12.72
C ALA A 157 -15.03 7.74 13.48
N LYS A 158 -15.78 8.67 12.89
CA LYS A 158 -17.00 9.23 13.47
C LYS A 158 -18.16 8.24 13.52
N GLU A 159 -18.36 7.46 12.45
CA GLU A 159 -19.36 6.38 12.43
C GLU A 159 -18.98 5.29 13.44
N PHE A 160 -17.70 4.92 13.50
CA PHE A 160 -17.18 3.98 14.47
C PHE A 160 -17.38 4.45 15.93
N ALA A 161 -17.21 5.76 16.21
CA ALA A 161 -17.47 6.32 17.53
C ALA A 161 -18.95 6.21 17.96
N GLN A 162 -19.88 6.21 17.00
CA GLN A 162 -21.30 5.96 17.29
C GLN A 162 -21.51 4.47 17.64
N SER A 163 -20.87 3.56 16.89
CA SER A 163 -20.96 2.11 17.13
C SER A 163 -20.35 1.67 18.46
N ILE A 164 -19.23 2.28 18.91
CA ILE A 164 -18.59 1.91 20.18
C ILE A 164 -19.40 2.37 21.41
N GLY A 165 -20.16 3.47 21.27
CA GLY A 165 -21.03 3.99 22.32
C GLY A 165 -22.31 3.17 22.53
N GLU A 166 -22.86 2.59 21.45
CA GLU A 166 -24.08 1.77 21.53
C GLU A 166 -23.85 0.36 22.12
N ALA A 167 -22.60 -0.13 22.09
CA ALA A 167 -22.21 -1.40 22.71
C ALA A 167 -22.31 -1.39 24.26
N GLN A 168 -22.63 -0.25 24.88
CA GLN A 168 -22.75 -0.07 26.33
C GLN A 168 -24.18 -0.26 26.87
N GLY A 169 -25.19 -0.51 26.03
CA GLY A 169 -26.56 -0.76 26.47
C GLY A 169 -26.75 -2.19 26.98
N GLU A 170 -26.96 -2.37 28.29
CA GLU A 170 -27.41 -3.63 28.88
C GLU A 170 -28.71 -4.09 28.21
N GLY A 171 -28.65 -5.12 27.35
CA GLY A 171 -29.85 -5.79 26.81
C GLY A 171 -29.85 -6.19 25.34
N LYS A 172 -28.79 -5.99 24.55
CA LYS A 172 -28.74 -6.53 23.17
C LYS A 172 -28.05 -7.90 23.13
N GLU A 173 -28.82 -8.94 22.77
CA GLU A 173 -28.36 -10.32 22.53
C GLU A 173 -27.45 -10.49 21.29
N ARG A 174 -27.21 -9.42 20.51
CA ARG A 174 -26.37 -9.44 19.31
C ARG A 174 -25.00 -8.83 19.61
N LYS A 175 -23.95 -9.64 19.51
CA LYS A 175 -22.57 -9.29 19.92
C LYS A 175 -21.83 -8.67 18.73
N SER A 176 -21.62 -7.35 18.75
CA SER A 176 -20.57 -6.71 17.95
C SER A 176 -19.24 -6.84 18.69
N ILE A 177 -18.17 -7.20 17.98
CA ILE A 177 -16.80 -7.22 18.53
C ILE A 177 -15.91 -6.24 17.79
N ILE A 178 -14.98 -5.63 18.51
CA ILE A 178 -14.02 -4.69 17.94
C ILE A 178 -12.62 -5.27 18.15
N VAL A 179 -11.89 -5.45 17.05
CA VAL A 179 -10.58 -6.09 17.05
C VAL A 179 -9.52 -5.06 16.68
N ASP A 180 -8.61 -4.78 17.62
CA ASP A 180 -7.41 -4.01 17.36
C ASP A 180 -6.29 -4.92 16.86
N THR A 181 -5.86 -4.67 15.63
CA THR A 181 -4.90 -5.51 14.89
C THR A 181 -3.46 -5.11 15.08
N ARG A 182 -3.18 -4.07 15.88
CA ARG A 182 -1.82 -3.62 16.16
C ARG A 182 -1.02 -4.65 16.97
N PRO A 183 0.32 -4.59 16.93
CA PRO A 183 1.16 -5.35 17.85
C PRO A 183 0.79 -5.12 19.33
N PRO A 184 0.97 -6.10 20.22
CA PRO A 184 0.60 -5.96 21.64
C PRO A 184 1.27 -4.76 22.32
N VAL A 185 2.54 -4.50 21.99
CA VAL A 185 3.29 -3.34 22.50
C VAL A 185 2.66 -1.99 22.12
N GLU A 186 2.05 -1.92 20.94
CA GLU A 186 1.35 -0.73 20.46
C GLU A 186 -0.01 -0.57 21.14
N TYR A 187 -0.69 -1.68 21.38
CA TYR A 187 -1.96 -1.74 22.10
C TYR A 187 -1.82 -1.36 23.58
N GLU A 188 -0.72 -1.75 24.22
CA GLU A 188 -0.41 -1.42 25.62
C GLU A 188 -0.10 0.06 25.84
N ILE A 189 0.38 0.79 24.82
CA ILE A 189 0.61 2.24 24.91
C ILE A 189 -0.72 2.98 25.05
N CYS A 190 -1.70 2.62 24.22
CA CYS A 190 -3.04 3.18 24.23
C CYS A 190 -4.00 2.23 23.51
N SER A 191 -5.22 2.10 24.01
CA SER A 191 -6.28 1.31 23.39
C SER A 191 -7.63 1.96 23.61
N LEU A 192 -8.57 1.70 22.71
CA LEU A 192 -9.96 2.11 22.90
C LEU A 192 -10.65 1.16 23.89
N PRO A 193 -11.66 1.63 24.65
CA PRO A 193 -12.42 0.76 25.53
C PRO A 193 -13.14 -0.32 24.72
N ASN A 194 -13.31 -1.50 25.30
CA ASN A 194 -14.05 -2.64 24.72
C ASN A 194 -13.47 -3.20 23.40
N THR A 195 -12.19 -2.95 23.12
CA THR A 195 -11.49 -3.64 22.03
C THR A 195 -10.76 -4.88 22.54
N ILE A 196 -10.62 -5.88 21.68
CA ILE A 196 -9.73 -7.03 21.90
C ILE A 196 -8.50 -6.90 21.00
N ASN A 197 -7.31 -7.18 21.52
CA ASN A 197 -6.10 -7.15 20.71
C ASN A 197 -5.84 -8.52 20.07
N ILE A 198 -5.89 -8.59 18.75
CA ILE A 198 -5.46 -9.76 17.97
C ILE A 198 -4.54 -9.25 16.87
N PRO A 199 -3.20 -9.40 17.02
CA PRO A 199 -2.24 -8.88 16.06
C PRO A 199 -2.48 -9.36 14.62
N PHE A 200 -2.26 -8.46 13.67
CA PHE A 200 -2.52 -8.68 12.24
C PHE A 200 -1.88 -9.97 11.69
N ASP A 201 -0.64 -10.26 12.07
CA ASP A 201 0.09 -11.45 11.62
C ASP A 201 -0.57 -12.76 12.07
N LYS A 202 -1.22 -12.75 13.24
CA LYS A 202 -2.00 -13.89 13.71
C LYS A 202 -3.25 -14.06 12.86
N ILE A 203 -3.96 -12.97 12.58
CA ILE A 203 -5.22 -13.00 11.80
C ILE A 203 -4.96 -13.53 10.39
N LEU A 204 -3.88 -13.09 9.74
CA LEU A 204 -3.53 -13.60 8.41
C LEU A 204 -3.19 -15.09 8.40
N LYS A 205 -2.56 -15.61 9.46
CA LYS A 205 -2.25 -17.04 9.59
C LYS A 205 -3.51 -17.87 9.83
N ASP A 206 -4.42 -17.36 10.64
CA ASP A 206 -5.65 -18.06 11.01
C ASP A 206 -6.78 -17.06 11.33
N PRO A 207 -7.61 -16.71 10.33
CA PRO A 207 -8.76 -15.83 10.55
C PRO A 207 -9.83 -16.45 11.46
N THR A 208 -9.79 -17.77 11.69
CA THR A 208 -10.81 -18.48 12.47
C THR A 208 -10.69 -18.27 13.98
N GLN A 209 -9.57 -17.71 14.44
CA GLN A 209 -9.36 -17.34 15.84
C GLN A 209 -10.23 -16.15 16.28
N ILE A 210 -10.78 -15.38 15.32
CA ILE A 210 -11.67 -14.27 15.63
C ILE A 210 -12.96 -14.85 16.24
N PRO A 211 -13.40 -14.38 17.42
CA PRO A 211 -14.64 -14.85 18.02
C PRO A 211 -15.83 -14.65 17.07
N ASN A 212 -16.72 -15.64 16.99
CA ASN A 212 -17.95 -15.49 16.21
C ASN A 212 -18.82 -14.36 16.79
N ALA A 213 -19.24 -13.45 15.91
CA ALA A 213 -19.99 -12.25 16.23
C ALA A 213 -20.92 -11.92 15.05
N ASP A 214 -22.03 -11.24 15.32
CA ASP A 214 -22.93 -10.77 14.26
C ASP A 214 -22.24 -9.67 13.44
N GLU A 215 -21.41 -8.87 14.10
CA GLU A 215 -20.61 -7.80 13.51
C GLU A 215 -19.19 -7.82 14.09
N THR A 216 -18.19 -7.76 13.22
CA THR A 216 -16.78 -7.62 13.58
C THR A 216 -16.21 -6.36 12.97
N ILE A 217 -15.68 -5.46 13.79
CA ILE A 217 -15.06 -4.22 13.34
C ILE A 217 -13.56 -4.26 13.60
N PHE A 218 -12.74 -4.12 12.57
CA PHE A 218 -11.29 -4.06 12.69
C PHE A 218 -10.78 -2.63 12.77
N ILE A 219 -9.83 -2.39 13.67
CA ILE A 219 -9.07 -1.14 13.75
C ILE A 219 -7.57 -1.44 13.81
N CYS A 220 -6.77 -0.52 13.26
CA CYS A 220 -5.31 -0.54 13.34
C CYS A 220 -4.81 0.89 13.48
N ARG A 221 -3.50 1.12 13.35
CA ARG A 221 -2.93 2.49 13.47
C ARG A 221 -3.43 3.44 12.37
N ARG A 222 -3.43 3.01 11.09
CA ARG A 222 -3.70 3.89 9.92
C ARG A 222 -4.79 3.40 8.96
N GLY A 223 -5.51 2.33 9.30
CA GLY A 223 -6.55 1.74 8.44
C GLY A 223 -6.06 0.80 7.32
N ASN A 224 -4.78 0.42 7.32
CA ASN A 224 -4.21 -0.49 6.30
C ASN A 224 -4.36 -1.95 6.70
N ASP A 225 -3.84 -2.33 7.88
CA ASP A 225 -3.85 -3.71 8.35
C ASP A 225 -5.27 -4.17 8.71
N SER A 226 -6.10 -3.26 9.24
CA SER A 226 -7.51 -3.52 9.55
C SER A 226 -8.33 -3.87 8.31
N LEU A 227 -8.06 -3.21 7.17
CA LEU A 227 -8.71 -3.53 5.90
C LEU A 227 -8.34 -4.95 5.42
N LEU A 228 -7.06 -5.31 5.55
CA LEU A 228 -6.58 -6.64 5.16
C LEU A 228 -7.13 -7.73 6.09
N ALA A 229 -7.18 -7.46 7.41
CA ALA A 229 -7.79 -8.37 8.39
C ALA A 229 -9.28 -8.59 8.12
N ALA A 230 -10.03 -7.52 7.84
CA ALA A 230 -11.44 -7.59 7.48
C ALA A 230 -11.66 -8.47 6.23
N ARG A 231 -10.85 -8.27 5.19
CA ARG A 231 -10.91 -9.09 3.97
C ARG A 231 -10.61 -10.57 4.25
N ALA A 232 -9.58 -10.86 5.04
CA ALA A 232 -9.21 -12.22 5.40
C ALA A 232 -10.33 -12.95 6.15
N LEU A 233 -10.99 -12.26 7.09
CA LEU A 233 -12.13 -12.82 7.81
C LEU A 233 -13.34 -13.03 6.90
N ARG A 234 -13.69 -12.07 6.02
CA ARG A 234 -14.79 -12.21 5.06
C ARG A 234 -14.61 -13.44 4.17
N ALA A 235 -13.43 -13.59 3.57
CA ALA A 235 -13.12 -14.75 2.74
C ALA A 235 -13.28 -16.07 3.53
N SER A 236 -12.79 -16.11 4.77
CA SER A 236 -12.93 -17.27 5.64
C SER A 236 -14.39 -17.57 6.03
N LEU A 237 -15.23 -16.56 6.23
CA LEU A 237 -16.66 -16.73 6.52
C LEU A 237 -17.41 -17.27 5.29
N GLU A 238 -17.12 -16.73 4.10
CA GLU A 238 -17.69 -17.19 2.83
C GLU A 238 -17.36 -18.65 2.55
N GLU A 239 -16.10 -19.06 2.70
CA GLU A 239 -15.66 -20.45 2.53
C GLU A 239 -16.36 -21.43 3.47
N ARG A 240 -16.72 -20.97 4.68
CA ARG A 240 -17.42 -21.76 5.69
C ARG A 240 -18.95 -21.66 5.61
N GLY A 241 -19.48 -20.86 4.69
CA GLY A 241 -20.92 -20.59 4.60
C GLY A 241 -21.48 -19.90 5.85
N GLN A 242 -20.65 -19.17 6.59
CA GLN A 242 -21.04 -18.44 7.79
C GLN A 242 -21.43 -17.01 7.42
N GLN A 243 -22.44 -16.48 8.09
CA GLN A 243 -22.86 -15.08 7.95
C GLN A 243 -22.27 -14.25 9.08
N GLY A 244 -21.87 -13.03 8.77
CA GLY A 244 -21.38 -12.04 9.72
C GLY A 244 -21.00 -10.76 9.01
N GLU A 245 -21.37 -9.61 9.56
CA GLU A 245 -20.96 -8.32 9.03
C GLU A 245 -19.52 -8.04 9.46
N VAL A 246 -18.64 -7.71 8.51
CA VAL A 246 -17.23 -7.43 8.83
C VAL A 246 -16.88 -6.06 8.30
N LYS A 247 -16.46 -5.15 9.16
CA LYS A 247 -16.11 -3.76 8.84
C LYS A 247 -14.66 -3.43 9.22
N ASP A 248 -14.13 -2.37 8.65
CA ASP A 248 -12.89 -1.75 9.13
C ASP A 248 -12.98 -0.23 9.25
N VAL A 249 -12.18 0.35 10.15
CA VAL A 249 -12.15 1.80 10.39
C VAL A 249 -11.16 2.49 9.45
N MET A 250 -11.66 3.37 8.60
CA MET A 250 -10.86 4.19 7.68
C MET A 250 -9.91 5.10 8.45
N GLY A 251 -8.62 5.07 8.07
CA GLY A 251 -7.57 5.88 8.71
C GLY A 251 -7.18 5.43 10.13
N GLY A 252 -7.81 4.39 10.68
CA GLY A 252 -7.46 3.78 11.96
C GLY A 252 -7.48 4.76 13.15
N LEU A 253 -6.62 4.52 14.13
CA LEU A 253 -6.49 5.36 15.32
C LEU A 253 -5.96 6.77 15.03
N VAL A 254 -5.23 6.97 13.91
CA VAL A 254 -4.84 8.32 13.49
C VAL A 254 -6.07 9.15 13.09
N ALA A 255 -7.03 8.55 12.39
CA ALA A 255 -8.30 9.22 12.10
C ALA A 255 -9.16 9.39 13.35
N TRP A 256 -9.16 8.42 14.28
CA TRP A 256 -9.81 8.58 15.58
C TRP A 256 -9.29 9.80 16.34
N ALA A 257 -7.97 9.91 16.48
CA ALA A 257 -7.36 11.04 17.18
C ALA A 257 -7.70 12.37 16.50
N ARG A 258 -7.68 12.41 15.17
CA ARG A 258 -8.00 13.64 14.43
C ARG A 258 -9.48 14.05 14.53
N ASP A 259 -10.40 13.08 14.40
CA ASP A 259 -11.80 13.35 14.10
C ASP A 259 -12.76 13.12 15.28
N VAL A 260 -12.33 12.43 16.34
CA VAL A 260 -13.16 12.01 17.48
C VAL A 260 -12.56 12.45 18.81
N ASP A 261 -11.29 12.09 19.08
CA ASP A 261 -10.64 12.36 20.37
C ASP A 261 -9.21 12.91 20.16
N PRO A 262 -9.04 14.24 20.03
CA PRO A 262 -7.74 14.89 19.84
C PRO A 262 -6.71 14.62 20.93
N ASP A 263 -7.13 14.17 22.10
CA ASP A 263 -6.25 13.84 23.23
C ASP A 263 -5.79 12.37 23.19
N PHE A 264 -6.33 11.55 22.28
CA PHE A 264 -5.92 10.15 22.13
C PHE A 264 -4.45 10.05 21.68
N PRO A 265 -3.59 9.27 22.37
CA PRO A 265 -2.17 9.22 22.04
C PRO A 265 -1.91 8.64 20.65
N VAL A 266 -1.18 9.42 19.83
CA VAL A 266 -0.63 8.96 18.56
C VAL A 266 0.89 8.98 18.66
N TYR A 267 1.49 7.79 18.66
CA TYR A 267 2.93 7.55 18.51
C TYR A 267 3.27 7.30 17.04
#